data_AF-A0A822IYN9-F1
#
_entry.id   AF-A0A822IYN9-F1
#
_cell.length_a   1.000
_cell.length_b   1.000
_cell.length_c   1.000
_cell.angle_alpha   90.00
_cell.angle_beta   90.00
_cell.angle_gamma   90.00
#
_symmetry.space_group_name_H-M   'P 1'
#
loop_
_entity.id
_entity.type
_entity.pdbx_description
1 polymer ?
#
loop_
_entity_poly.entity_id
_entity_poly.type
_entity_poly.pdbx_seq_one_letter_code
_entity_poly.pdbx_strand_id
1 'polypeptide(L)'
;MFWSPQPNAMTGIPRKPGAINGGFYQSNDDPLSQCPSVVIAVDDIKAAMKKVEEAGGKVLEGQVPGKPDEIPGVGLYASFIDTEGIRVRMLEPLPMQSESDD
;
A
#
# COMPACT_ATOMS: atom_id res chain seq x y z
N MET A 1 -9.78 -19.46 -16.09
CA MET A 1 -8.41 -19.98 -15.91
C MET A 1 -8.13 -20.07 -14.42
N PHE A 2 -7.83 -21.28 -13.93
CA PHE A 2 -7.64 -21.61 -12.52
C PHE A 2 -6.15 -21.95 -12.30
N TRP A 3 -5.41 -21.13 -11.56
CA TRP A 3 -4.24 -21.60 -10.82
C TRP A 3 -3.98 -20.70 -9.61
N SER A 4 -4.74 -20.94 -8.54
CA SER A 4 -4.29 -20.62 -7.18
C SER A 4 -4.43 -21.92 -6.37
N PRO A 5 -3.36 -22.44 -5.76
CA PRO A 5 -3.50 -23.54 -4.82
C PRO A 5 -4.43 -23.06 -3.71
N GLN A 6 -5.49 -23.81 -3.39
CA GLN A 6 -6.42 -23.35 -2.36
C GLN A 6 -5.65 -23.04 -1.07
N PRO A 7 -5.70 -21.80 -0.57
CA PRO A 7 -5.02 -21.47 0.66
C PRO A 7 -5.70 -22.22 1.81
N ASN A 8 -4.92 -22.48 2.85
CA ASN A 8 -5.49 -22.81 4.13
C ASN A 8 -6.24 -21.55 4.64
N ALA A 9 -7.51 -21.71 5.03
CA ALA A 9 -8.35 -20.60 5.46
C ALA A 9 -7.84 -19.91 6.74
N MET A 10 -7.07 -20.61 7.57
CA MET A 10 -6.51 -20.07 8.82
C MET A 10 -5.16 -19.39 8.62
N THR A 11 -4.34 -19.86 7.69
CA THR A 11 -2.95 -19.40 7.56
C THR A 11 -2.68 -18.62 6.28
N GLY A 12 -3.57 -18.67 5.28
CA GLY A 12 -3.37 -18.04 3.97
C GLY A 12 -2.27 -18.70 3.12
N ILE A 13 -1.66 -19.79 3.60
CA ILE A 13 -0.57 -20.51 2.92
C ILE A 13 -1.15 -21.58 1.98
N PRO A 14 -0.55 -21.80 0.80
CA PRO A 14 -0.90 -22.90 -0.10
C PRO A 14 -0.89 -24.26 0.62
N ARG A 15 -1.95 -25.05 0.46
CA ARG A 15 -2.04 -26.39 1.06
C ARG A 15 -0.99 -27.37 0.56
N LYS A 16 -0.46 -27.16 -0.65
CA LYS A 16 0.60 -27.99 -1.23
C LYS A 16 1.96 -27.33 -0.95
N PRO A 17 2.86 -27.98 -0.19
CA PRO A 17 4.23 -27.49 -0.01
C PRO A 17 4.92 -27.24 -1.35
N GLY A 18 5.65 -26.12 -1.45
CA GLY A 18 6.35 -25.70 -2.68
C GLY A 18 5.48 -25.03 -3.73
N ALA A 19 4.17 -24.84 -3.49
CA ALA A 19 3.35 -24.02 -4.36
C ALA A 19 3.54 -22.52 -4.05
N ILE A 20 3.62 -21.69 -5.09
CA ILE A 20 3.74 -20.24 -4.96
C ILE A 20 2.43 -19.68 -4.41
N ASN A 21 2.52 -18.88 -3.34
CA ASN A 21 1.38 -18.17 -2.76
C ASN A 21 1.08 -16.88 -3.55
N GLY A 22 0.65 -17.05 -4.80
CA GLY A 22 0.32 -15.95 -5.71
C GLY A 22 -1.14 -16.01 -6.13
N GLY A 23 -1.74 -14.83 -6.30
CA GLY A 23 -3.07 -14.67 -6.88
C GLY A 23 -3.18 -13.31 -7.53
N PHE A 24 -3.74 -13.26 -8.74
CA PHE A 24 -4.19 -12.00 -9.30
C PHE A 24 -5.51 -11.63 -8.64
N TYR A 25 -5.71 -10.33 -8.38
CA TYR A 25 -7.03 -9.82 -8.11
C TYR A 25 -7.96 -10.18 -9.26
N GLN A 26 -9.24 -10.42 -8.97
CA GLN A 26 -10.23 -10.55 -10.05
C GLN A 26 -10.24 -9.25 -10.85
N SER A 27 -10.22 -9.38 -12.18
CA SER A 27 -10.47 -8.24 -13.05
C SER A 27 -11.81 -7.62 -12.67
N ASN A 28 -11.83 -6.30 -12.59
CA ASN A 28 -13.02 -5.52 -12.32
C ASN A 28 -13.06 -4.33 -13.29
N ASP A 29 -14.25 -3.75 -13.47
CA ASP A 29 -14.44 -2.57 -14.32
C ASP A 29 -14.28 -1.26 -13.52
N ASP A 30 -13.73 -1.31 -12.31
CA ASP A 30 -13.50 -0.12 -11.49
C ASP A 30 -12.36 0.72 -12.09
N PRO A 31 -12.63 1.94 -12.58
CA PRO A 31 -11.61 2.77 -13.21
C PRO A 31 -10.44 3.10 -12.26
N LEU A 32 -10.70 3.18 -10.95
CA LEU A 32 -9.67 3.45 -9.94
C LEU A 32 -8.75 2.25 -9.71
N SER A 33 -9.23 1.04 -10.01
CA SER A 33 -8.44 -0.19 -9.94
C SER A 33 -7.56 -0.38 -11.18
N GLN A 34 -7.79 0.39 -12.26
CA GLN A 34 -7.09 0.27 -13.54
C GLN A 34 -6.19 1.46 -13.88
N CYS A 35 -6.06 2.46 -13.02
CA CYS A 35 -5.20 3.62 -13.24
C CYS A 35 -3.81 3.45 -12.60
N PRO A 36 -2.74 4.00 -13.21
CA PRO A 36 -1.44 4.06 -12.55
C PRO A 36 -1.53 4.94 -11.31
N SER A 37 -0.85 4.53 -10.23
CA SER A 37 -0.82 5.27 -8.97
C SER A 37 0.62 5.69 -8.66
N VAL A 38 0.79 6.93 -8.22
CA VAL A 38 2.09 7.50 -7.84
C VAL A 38 2.29 7.37 -6.33
N VAL A 39 3.53 7.08 -5.92
CA VAL A 39 3.95 7.10 -4.51
C VAL A 39 4.89 8.29 -4.31
N ILE A 40 4.56 9.14 -3.34
CA ILE A 40 5.32 10.35 -3.01
C ILE A 40 6.09 10.10 -1.72
N ALA A 41 7.42 10.26 -1.76
CA ALA A 41 8.23 10.23 -0.53
C ALA A 41 7.99 11.52 0.28
N VAL A 42 7.77 11.38 1.59
CA VAL A 42 7.52 12.50 2.52
C VAL A 42 8.37 12.36 3.76
N ASP A 43 8.73 13.49 4.40
CA ASP A 43 9.54 13.48 5.62
C ASP A 43 8.71 13.15 6.88
N ASP A 44 7.44 13.58 6.91
CA ASP A 44 6.49 13.31 8.00
C ASP A 44 5.12 13.01 7.39
N ILE A 45 4.70 11.75 7.48
CA ILE A 45 3.47 11.27 6.88
C ILE A 45 2.22 11.87 7.53
N LYS A 46 2.25 12.16 8.84
CA LYS A 46 1.09 12.73 9.55
C LYS A 46 0.88 14.18 9.14
N ALA A 47 1.97 14.93 9.01
CA ALA A 47 1.92 16.30 8.50
C ALA A 47 1.45 16.32 7.04
N ALA A 48 1.92 15.38 6.21
CA ALA A 48 1.50 15.26 4.82
C ALA A 48 0.00 14.91 4.68
N MET A 49 -0.50 13.97 5.47
CA MET A 49 -1.93 13.63 5.53
C MET A 49 -2.79 14.85 5.86
N LYS A 50 -2.41 15.63 6.88
CA LYS A 50 -3.12 16.86 7.24
C LYS A 50 -3.15 17.88 6.10
N LYS A 51 -2.03 18.06 5.39
CA LYS A 51 -1.97 18.95 4.22
C LYS A 51 -2.90 18.50 3.09
N VAL A 52 -3.00 17.19 2.86
CA VAL A 52 -3.93 16.62 1.87
C VAL A 52 -5.38 16.93 2.24
N GLU A 53 -5.76 16.72 3.51
CA GLU A 53 -7.12 17.03 3.98
C GLU A 53 -7.43 18.54 3.87
N GLU A 54 -6.50 19.39 4.27
CA GLU A 54 -6.62 20.86 4.16
C GLU A 54 -6.76 21.31 2.70
N ALA A 55 -6.13 20.60 1.76
CA ALA A 55 -6.25 20.85 0.32
C ALA A 55 -7.53 20.25 -0.30
N GLY A 56 -8.39 19.59 0.48
CA GLY A 56 -9.65 19.00 0.03
C GLY A 56 -9.55 17.56 -0.47
N GLY A 57 -8.40 16.91 -0.30
CA GLY A 57 -8.22 15.48 -0.54
C GLY A 57 -8.84 14.64 0.58
N LYS A 58 -9.14 13.38 0.28
CA LYS A 58 -9.67 12.41 1.23
C LYS A 58 -8.64 11.34 1.53
N VAL A 59 -8.11 11.33 2.75
CA VAL A 59 -7.19 10.27 3.17
C VAL A 59 -7.97 8.95 3.32
N LEU A 60 -7.47 7.88 2.70
CA LEU A 60 -8.06 6.54 2.71
C LEU A 60 -7.35 5.59 3.67
N GLU A 61 -6.07 5.84 3.94
CA GLU A 61 -5.27 5.19 4.97
C GLU A 61 -5.07 3.68 4.79
N GLY A 62 -4.30 3.06 5.69
CA GLY A 62 -3.82 1.67 5.61
C GLY A 62 -4.84 0.59 6.01
N GLN A 63 -4.38 -0.59 6.42
CA GLN A 63 -5.19 -1.70 6.95
C GLN A 63 -6.10 -1.25 8.12
N VAL A 64 -5.74 -0.18 8.81
CA VAL A 64 -6.55 0.47 9.86
C VAL A 64 -6.95 1.89 9.42
N PRO A 65 -8.27 2.22 9.40
CA PRO A 65 -8.72 3.58 9.10
C PRO A 65 -8.17 4.59 10.12
N GLY A 66 -7.72 5.77 9.68
CA GLY A 66 -7.23 6.80 10.58
C GLY A 66 -5.76 6.68 11.00
N LYS A 67 -5.02 5.65 10.54
CA LYS A 67 -3.56 5.60 10.70
C LYS A 67 -2.80 5.16 9.43
N PRO A 68 -1.57 5.67 9.21
CA PRO A 68 -0.64 5.07 8.25
C PRO A 68 -0.24 3.67 8.71
N ASP A 69 0.00 2.78 7.74
CA ASP A 69 0.53 1.45 8.00
C ASP A 69 2.05 1.49 8.11
N GLU A 70 2.61 0.74 9.05
CA GLU A 70 4.03 0.45 9.08
C GLU A 70 4.34 -0.75 8.19
N ILE A 71 5.21 -0.55 7.20
CA ILE A 71 5.78 -1.62 6.38
C ILE A 71 7.16 -1.95 6.98
N PRO A 72 7.36 -3.14 7.57
CA PRO A 72 8.61 -3.51 8.21
C PRO A 72 9.81 -3.37 7.26
N GLY A 73 10.83 -2.64 7.70
CA GLY A 73 12.06 -2.40 6.94
C GLY A 73 11.94 -1.39 5.80
N VAL A 74 10.75 -0.79 5.59
CA VAL A 74 10.52 0.21 4.53
C VAL A 74 10.14 1.57 5.10
N GLY A 75 9.12 1.63 5.97
CA GLY A 75 8.65 2.89 6.56
C GLY A 75 7.13 2.98 6.70
N LEU A 76 6.61 4.19 6.90
CA LEU A 76 5.17 4.43 7.04
C LEU A 76 4.52 4.70 5.69
N TYR A 77 3.33 4.15 5.47
CA TYR A 77 2.62 4.20 4.20
C TYR A 77 1.16 4.62 4.38
N ALA A 78 0.66 5.47 3.49
CA ALA A 78 -0.74 5.87 3.43
C ALA A 78 -1.20 6.11 1.99
N SER A 79 -2.51 6.05 1.78
CA SER A 79 -3.13 6.40 0.50
C SER A 79 -4.23 7.44 0.69
N PHE A 80 -4.46 8.25 -0.34
CA PHE A 80 -5.49 9.28 -0.36
C PHE A 80 -6.09 9.40 -1.76
N ILE A 81 -7.26 10.02 -1.83
CA ILE A 81 -7.89 10.47 -3.07
C ILE A 81 -7.71 11.98 -3.15
N ASP A 82 -7.18 12.48 -4.25
CA ASP A 82 -7.11 13.93 -4.48
C ASP A 82 -8.48 14.50 -4.91
N THR A 83 -8.51 15.80 -5.23
CA THR A 83 -9.73 16.48 -5.67
C THR A 83 -10.22 16.02 -7.06
N GLU A 84 -9.37 15.35 -7.84
CA GLU A 84 -9.69 14.83 -9.17
C GLU A 84 -10.19 13.37 -9.12
N GLY A 85 -10.21 12.77 -7.93
CA GLY A 85 -10.64 11.38 -7.73
C GLY A 85 -9.51 10.36 -7.92
N ILE A 86 -8.26 10.79 -8.09
CA ILE A 86 -7.13 9.90 -8.35
C ILE A 86 -6.60 9.36 -7.01
N ARG A 87 -6.38 8.03 -6.97
CA ARG A 87 -5.74 7.39 -5.82
C ARG A 87 -4.22 7.56 -5.86
N VAL A 88 -3.71 8.35 -4.93
CA VAL A 88 -2.28 8.62 -4.74
C VAL A 88 -1.82 8.05 -3.40
N ARG A 89 -0.51 7.78 -3.28
CA ARG A 89 0.11 7.19 -2.09
C ARG A 89 1.24 8.06 -1.60
N MET A 90 1.51 7.99 -0.30
CA MET A 90 2.66 8.61 0.34
C MET A 90 3.42 7.59 1.17
N LEU A 91 4.74 7.74 1.22
CA LEU A 91 5.66 6.90 1.96
C LEU A 91 6.64 7.78 2.75
N GLU A 92 6.70 7.59 4.06
CA GLU A 92 7.81 8.10 4.89
C GLU A 92 8.84 6.98 5.03
N PRO A 93 9.95 7.02 4.28
CA PRO A 93 10.93 5.95 4.30
C PRO A 93 11.67 5.92 5.63
N LEU A 94 12.07 4.72 6.06
CA LEU A 94 13.06 4.60 7.14
C LEU A 94 14.37 5.30 6.72
N PRO A 95 15.14 5.83 7.69
CA PRO A 95 16.47 6.34 7.42
C PRO A 95 17.29 5.28 6.68
N MET A 96 17.88 5.66 5.56
CA MET A 96 18.79 4.79 4.83
C MET A 96 19.95 4.46 5.78
N GLN A 97 20.13 3.19 6.13
CA GLN A 97 21.34 2.78 6.84
C GLN A 97 22.49 3.04 5.87
N SER A 98 23.37 3.99 6.20
CA SER A 98 24.63 4.14 5.49
C SER A 98 25.40 2.83 5.68
N GLU A 99 25.72 2.15 4.59
CA GLU A 99 26.75 1.10 4.61
C GLU A 99 27.99 1.69 5.32
N SER A 100 28.47 1.01 6.35
CA SER A 100 29.83 1.24 6.82
C SER A 100 30.70 0.59 5.75
N ASP A 101 31.42 1.42 5.00
CA ASP A 101 32.50 0.97 4.15
C ASP A 101 33.56 0.29 5.04
N ASP A 102 33.53 -1.04 5.13
CA ASP A 102 34.61 -1.89 5.64
C ASP A 102 35.55 -2.32 4.51
#